data_AF-A0A241W5X3-F1
#
_entry.id   AF-A0A241W5X3-F1
#
_cell.length_a   1.000
_cell.length_b   1.000
_cell.length_c   1.000
_cell.angle_alpha   90.00
_cell.angle_beta   90.00
_cell.angle_gamma   90.00
#
_symmetry.space_group_name_H-M   'P 1'
#
loop_
_entity.id
_entity.type
_entity.pdbx_description
1 polymer ?
#
loop_
_entity_poly.entity_id
_entity_poly.type
_entity_poly.pdbx_seq_one_letter_code
_entity_poly.pdbx_strand_id
1 'polypeptide(L)'
;MGETIHVKGSTDGSITSTTTADGVQLSLGNTVKVGSGATQITVDGSTGEIGGLSNKTWNASSITSGQAATEDQLKLVSDAQTATDSAAVKYDNAATKDKVSLGGATGTTITNVKAGSLNATSTDAVNGSQLYATNQNVAQNTANISTLNTIVSNQGTQITA
;
A
#
# COMPACT_ATOMS: atom_id res chain seq x y z
N MET A 1 69.14 7.98 22.66
CA MET A 1 68.34 8.97 21.90
C MET A 1 67.07 8.25 21.49
N GLY A 2 65.90 8.69 21.96
CA GLY A 2 64.63 8.06 21.58
C GLY A 2 64.20 8.51 20.18
N GLU A 3 63.51 7.65 19.44
CA GLU A 3 62.89 8.05 18.18
C GLU A 3 61.68 8.97 18.42
N THR A 4 61.54 10.02 17.62
CA THR A 4 60.35 10.89 17.63
C THR A 4 59.23 10.20 16.87
N ILE A 5 58.13 9.87 17.54
CA ILE A 5 56.92 9.35 16.89
C ILE A 5 56.14 10.54 16.29
N HIS A 6 55.96 10.55 14.98
CA HIS A 6 55.14 11.55 14.28
C HIS A 6 53.68 11.07 14.20
N VAL A 7 52.86 11.44 15.19
CA VAL A 7 51.42 11.16 15.14
C VAL A 7 50.69 12.34 14.50
N LYS A 8 50.45 12.28 13.18
CA LYS A 8 49.62 13.26 12.48
C LYS A 8 48.15 12.80 12.47
N GLY A 9 47.23 13.75 12.63
CA GLY A 9 45.81 13.50 12.38
C GLY A 9 45.55 13.12 10.92
N SER A 10 44.36 12.62 10.62
CA SER A 10 43.99 12.32 9.25
C SER A 10 43.80 13.61 8.45
N THR A 11 44.16 13.59 7.16
CA THR A 11 44.05 14.76 6.28
C THR A 11 42.60 15.27 6.16
N ASP A 12 41.63 14.39 6.35
CA ASP A 12 40.19 14.68 6.27
C ASP A 12 39.56 15.11 7.60
N GLY A 13 40.34 15.17 8.69
CA GLY A 13 39.87 15.58 10.02
C GLY A 13 39.09 14.50 10.79
N SER A 14 38.91 13.30 10.24
CA SER A 14 38.25 12.17 10.92
C SER A 14 38.93 11.78 12.23
N ILE A 15 40.27 11.85 12.26
CA ILE A 15 41.10 11.63 13.44
C ILE A 15 41.88 12.90 13.73
N THR A 16 41.73 13.42 14.95
CA THR A 16 42.52 14.53 15.48
C THR A 16 43.52 14.00 16.51
N SER A 17 44.67 14.66 16.63
CA SER A 17 45.73 14.31 17.57
C SER A 17 46.16 15.56 18.33
N THR A 18 46.23 15.47 19.65
CA THR A 18 46.71 16.57 20.52
C THR A 18 47.82 16.05 21.41
N THR A 19 48.93 16.78 21.49
CA THR A 19 50.01 16.47 22.45
C THR A 19 49.65 17.11 23.79
N THR A 20 49.68 16.29 24.84
CA THR A 20 49.41 16.65 26.24
C THR A 20 50.66 16.39 27.08
N ALA A 21 50.65 16.80 28.35
CA ALA A 21 51.75 16.50 29.28
C ALA A 21 51.99 14.99 29.46
N ASP A 22 50.93 14.18 29.34
CA ASP A 22 50.96 12.73 29.56
C ASP A 22 51.18 11.92 28.27
N GLY A 23 51.36 12.58 27.12
CA GLY A 23 51.60 11.93 25.82
C GLY A 23 50.68 12.43 24.70
N VAL A 24 50.38 11.56 23.72
CA VAL A 24 49.53 11.90 22.56
C VAL A 24 48.12 11.37 22.75
N GLN A 25 47.11 12.25 22.68
CA GLN A 25 45.71 11.89 22.69
C GLN A 25 45.14 11.88 21.26
N LEU A 26 44.47 10.79 20.90
CA LEU A 26 43.71 10.66 19.65
C LEU A 26 42.22 10.82 19.94
N SER A 27 41.53 11.58 19.09
CA SER A 27 40.09 11.83 19.19
C SER A 27 39.45 11.75 17.80
N LEU A 28 38.16 11.42 17.76
CA LEU A 28 37.38 11.54 16.53
C LEU A 28 37.08 13.02 16.26
N GLY A 29 37.06 13.39 14.98
CA GLY A 29 36.43 14.62 14.54
C GLY A 29 34.92 14.55 14.73
N ASN A 30 34.27 15.72 14.64
CA ASN A 30 32.80 15.78 14.60
C ASN A 30 32.23 15.00 13.40
N THR A 31 33.00 14.92 12.31
CA THR A 31 32.69 14.09 11.16
C THR A 31 33.74 12.99 11.06
N VAL A 32 33.30 11.74 10.86
CA VAL A 32 34.17 10.59 10.64
C VAL A 32 33.87 9.98 9.29
N LYS A 33 34.90 9.86 8.45
CA LYS A 33 34.82 9.26 7.12
C LYS A 33 35.41 7.85 7.13
N VAL A 34 34.66 6.88 6.61
CA VAL A 34 35.06 5.47 6.55
C VAL A 34 35.15 5.04 5.08
N GLY A 35 36.33 4.55 4.69
CA GLY A 35 36.65 4.27 3.29
C GLY A 35 37.05 5.53 2.50
N SER A 36 37.10 5.41 1.18
CA SER A 36 37.56 6.48 0.27
C SER A 36 36.79 6.45 -1.06
N GLY A 37 36.77 7.58 -1.78
CA GLY A 37 36.12 7.67 -3.08
C GLY A 37 34.59 7.66 -2.99
N ALA A 38 33.93 7.18 -4.05
CA ALA A 38 32.47 7.29 -4.21
C ALA A 38 31.63 6.47 -3.21
N THR A 39 32.23 5.48 -2.54
CA THR A 39 31.58 4.62 -1.54
C THR A 39 31.99 4.97 -0.11
N GLN A 40 32.63 6.14 0.11
CA GLN A 40 32.95 6.62 1.44
C GLN A 40 31.66 6.85 2.23
N ILE A 41 31.62 6.31 3.44
CA ILE A 41 30.54 6.55 4.40
C ILE A 41 30.97 7.70 5.29
N THR A 42 30.05 8.62 5.59
CA THR A 42 30.29 9.76 6.47
C THR A 42 29.35 9.67 7.65
N VAL A 43 29.90 9.61 8.86
CA VAL A 43 29.14 9.80 10.11
C VAL A 43 29.32 11.27 10.51
N ASP A 44 28.24 12.04 10.51
CA ASP A 44 28.28 13.47 10.80
C ASP A 44 27.57 13.77 12.13
N GLY A 45 28.36 14.07 13.16
CA GLY A 45 27.85 14.44 14.48
C GLY A 45 27.17 15.80 14.53
N SER A 46 27.38 16.69 13.54
CA SER A 46 26.68 17.98 13.48
C SER A 46 25.23 17.84 13.03
N THR A 47 24.97 16.92 12.09
CA THR A 47 23.61 16.65 11.60
C THR A 47 22.97 15.44 12.27
N GLY A 48 23.77 14.57 12.90
CA GLY A 48 23.32 13.28 13.44
C GLY A 48 23.06 12.25 12.34
N GLU A 49 23.57 12.47 11.12
CA GLU A 49 23.28 11.65 9.95
C GLU A 49 24.44 10.71 9.60
N ILE A 50 24.08 9.63 8.89
CA ILE A 50 25.03 8.73 8.24
C ILE A 50 24.79 8.77 6.73
N GLY A 51 25.71 9.38 6.01
CA GLY A 51 25.66 9.53 4.55
C GLY A 51 26.57 8.56 3.80
N GLY A 52 26.41 8.49 2.47
CA GLY A 52 27.28 7.69 1.59
C GLY A 52 26.93 6.21 1.50
N LEU A 53 25.83 5.79 2.14
CA LEU A 53 25.29 4.44 2.02
C LEU A 53 24.84 4.16 0.57
N SER A 54 25.22 3.00 0.04
CA SER A 54 25.02 2.63 -1.36
C SER A 54 23.71 1.88 -1.63
N ASN A 55 23.06 1.37 -0.59
CA ASN A 55 21.79 0.67 -0.69
C ASN A 55 20.64 1.66 -0.91
N LYS A 56 20.48 2.13 -2.13
CA LYS A 56 19.46 3.11 -2.53
C LYS A 56 18.19 2.51 -3.15
N THR A 57 18.22 1.21 -3.45
CA THR A 57 17.11 0.50 -4.11
C THR A 57 16.49 -0.54 -3.21
N TRP A 58 15.17 -0.70 -3.24
CA TRP A 58 14.48 -1.79 -2.57
C TRP A 58 14.42 -3.05 -3.46
N ASN A 59 14.87 -4.19 -2.94
CA ASN A 59 14.73 -5.50 -3.60
C ASN A 59 14.33 -6.56 -2.56
N ALA A 60 13.07 -6.99 -2.61
CA ALA A 60 12.53 -7.98 -1.68
C ALA A 60 13.23 -9.35 -1.73
N SER A 61 13.91 -9.68 -2.84
CA SER A 61 14.66 -10.94 -2.98
C SER A 61 16.10 -10.87 -2.46
N SER A 62 16.58 -9.69 -2.08
CA SER A 62 17.99 -9.46 -1.69
C SER A 62 18.08 -8.56 -0.46
N ILE A 63 17.55 -9.05 0.66
CA ILE A 63 17.59 -8.35 1.95
C ILE A 63 18.80 -8.85 2.75
N THR A 64 19.67 -7.92 3.15
CA THR A 64 20.77 -8.19 4.07
C THR A 64 20.34 -7.86 5.50
N SER A 65 20.17 -8.89 6.34
CA SER A 65 19.79 -8.68 7.75
C SER A 65 20.88 -7.92 8.51
N GLY A 66 20.45 -6.96 9.35
CA GLY A 66 21.34 -6.12 10.15
C GLY A 66 22.02 -4.97 9.40
N GLN A 67 21.79 -4.83 8.09
CA GLN A 67 22.26 -3.68 7.32
C GLN A 67 21.34 -2.47 7.53
N ALA A 68 21.92 -1.27 7.71
CA ALA A 68 21.15 -0.03 7.78
C ALA A 68 20.44 0.26 6.46
N ALA A 69 19.21 0.77 6.49
CA ALA A 69 18.47 1.21 5.31
C ALA A 69 18.72 2.70 5.00
N THR A 70 18.58 3.10 3.73
CA THR A 70 18.61 4.53 3.34
C THR A 70 17.21 5.12 3.22
N GLU A 71 17.12 6.44 3.30
CA GLU A 71 15.87 7.16 2.98
C GLU A 71 15.41 6.92 1.54
N ASP A 72 16.34 6.73 0.59
CA ASP A 72 16.01 6.35 -0.79
C ASP A 72 15.24 5.02 -0.84
N GLN A 73 15.70 4.00 -0.11
CA GLN A 73 14.98 2.72 0.03
C GLN A 73 13.63 2.90 0.72
N LEU A 74 13.58 3.66 1.82
CA LEU A 74 12.36 3.90 2.57
C LEU A 74 11.32 4.65 1.73
N LYS A 75 11.77 5.61 0.91
CA LYS A 75 10.92 6.34 -0.02
C LYS A 75 10.30 5.41 -1.05
N LEU A 76 11.07 4.49 -1.65
CA LEU A 76 10.53 3.51 -2.61
C LEU A 76 9.42 2.66 -1.98
N VAL A 77 9.59 2.25 -0.72
CA VAL A 77 8.57 1.49 0.02
C VAL A 77 7.35 2.36 0.31
N SER A 78 7.55 3.61 0.74
CA SER A 78 6.47 4.58 0.98
C SER A 78 5.65 4.88 -0.28
N ASP A 79 6.32 5.04 -1.42
CA ASP A 79 5.68 5.25 -2.71
C ASP A 79 4.86 4.01 -3.12
N ALA A 80 5.42 2.80 -2.96
CA ALA A 80 4.72 1.55 -3.24
C ALA A 80 3.48 1.34 -2.34
N GLN A 81 3.59 1.72 -1.05
CA GLN A 81 2.47 1.71 -0.12
C GLN A 81 1.39 2.70 -0.57
N THR A 82 1.77 3.92 -0.96
CA THR A 82 0.84 4.94 -1.44
C THR A 82 0.13 4.52 -2.72
N ALA A 83 0.84 3.88 -3.65
CA ALA A 83 0.26 3.35 -4.88
C ALA A 83 -0.77 2.25 -4.59
N THR A 84 -0.44 1.32 -3.70
CA THR A 84 -1.36 0.27 -3.25
C THR A 84 -2.60 0.86 -2.58
N ASP A 85 -2.38 1.83 -1.68
CA ASP A 85 -3.44 2.52 -0.96
C ASP A 85 -4.36 3.30 -1.92
N SER A 86 -3.81 3.95 -2.94
CA SER A 86 -4.60 4.73 -3.91
C SER A 86 -5.49 3.85 -4.81
N ALA A 87 -5.12 2.60 -5.04
CA ALA A 87 -5.86 1.66 -5.90
C ALA A 87 -6.82 0.74 -5.13
N ALA A 88 -6.78 0.74 -3.80
CA ALA A 88 -7.59 -0.14 -2.97
C ALA A 88 -9.05 0.33 -2.83
N VAL A 89 -9.99 -0.62 -2.73
CA VAL A 89 -11.33 -0.36 -2.19
C VAL A 89 -11.22 -0.35 -0.67
N LYS A 90 -11.65 0.74 -0.04
CA LYS A 90 -11.51 0.95 1.41
C LYS A 90 -12.85 1.17 2.07
N TYR A 91 -12.89 0.87 3.36
CA TYR A 91 -13.97 1.37 4.21
C TYR A 91 -13.93 2.89 4.27
N ASP A 92 -15.10 3.50 4.32
CA ASP A 92 -15.25 4.94 4.51
C ASP A 92 -14.69 5.37 5.88
N ASN A 93 -14.80 4.49 6.88
CA ASN A 93 -14.24 4.65 8.21
C ASN A 93 -13.52 3.37 8.64
N ALA A 94 -12.22 3.49 8.93
CA ALA A 94 -11.37 2.35 9.27
C ALA A 94 -11.67 1.73 10.65
N ALA A 95 -12.29 2.48 11.58
CA ALA A 95 -12.64 2.00 12.91
C ALA A 95 -13.96 1.23 12.91
N THR A 96 -15.00 1.77 12.27
CA THR A 96 -16.35 1.15 12.27
C THR A 96 -16.54 0.10 11.19
N LYS A 97 -15.90 0.28 10.02
CA LYS A 97 -15.94 -0.67 8.88
C LYS A 97 -17.37 -1.05 8.44
N ASP A 98 -18.31 -0.13 8.59
CA ASP A 98 -19.73 -0.30 8.33
C ASP A 98 -20.14 0.08 6.90
N LYS A 99 -19.30 0.83 6.17
CA LYS A 99 -19.60 1.30 4.82
C LYS A 99 -18.38 1.35 3.90
N VAL A 100 -18.62 1.09 2.62
CA VAL A 100 -17.69 1.30 1.51
C VAL A 100 -18.41 2.12 0.45
N SER A 101 -17.83 3.25 0.05
CA SER A 101 -18.28 4.06 -1.09
C SER A 101 -17.35 3.90 -2.27
N LEU A 102 -17.91 3.66 -3.45
CA LEU A 102 -17.14 3.60 -4.69
C LEU A 102 -17.12 4.99 -5.34
N GLY A 103 -15.92 5.56 -5.52
CA GLY A 103 -15.72 6.97 -5.90
C GLY A 103 -15.77 7.29 -7.40
N GLY A 104 -16.06 6.32 -8.28
CA GLY A 104 -16.11 6.56 -9.73
C GLY A 104 -17.17 7.60 -10.09
N ALA A 105 -16.81 8.60 -10.92
CA ALA A 105 -17.70 9.73 -11.25
C ALA A 105 -19.03 9.30 -11.89
N THR A 106 -19.04 8.18 -12.60
CA THR A 106 -20.24 7.55 -13.20
C THR A 106 -20.63 6.26 -12.49
N GLY A 107 -20.13 6.05 -11.26
CA GLY A 107 -20.17 4.78 -10.54
C GLY A 107 -18.99 3.87 -10.88
N THR A 108 -18.94 2.71 -10.23
CA THR A 108 -17.92 1.68 -10.42
C THR A 108 -18.60 0.36 -10.74
N THR A 109 -18.17 -0.29 -11.82
CA THR A 109 -18.66 -1.63 -12.17
C THR A 109 -17.96 -2.68 -11.30
N ILE A 110 -18.74 -3.53 -10.62
CA ILE A 110 -18.22 -4.71 -9.91
C ILE A 110 -18.57 -5.94 -10.76
N THR A 111 -17.55 -6.60 -11.30
CA THR A 111 -17.71 -7.83 -12.10
C THR A 111 -17.21 -9.06 -11.33
N ASN A 112 -17.42 -10.25 -11.90
CA ASN A 112 -17.04 -11.53 -11.32
C ASN A 112 -17.65 -11.77 -9.92
N VAL A 113 -18.82 -11.18 -9.66
CA VAL A 113 -19.60 -11.43 -8.45
C VAL A 113 -20.24 -12.81 -8.60
N LYS A 114 -19.78 -13.77 -7.79
CA LYS A 114 -20.41 -15.08 -7.68
C LYS A 114 -21.87 -14.91 -7.25
N ALA A 115 -22.77 -15.75 -7.77
CA ALA A 115 -24.18 -15.71 -7.38
C ALA A 115 -24.30 -15.89 -5.85
N GLY A 116 -24.95 -14.92 -5.22
CA GLY A 116 -25.15 -14.88 -3.77
C GLY A 116 -26.22 -15.85 -3.32
N SER A 117 -26.16 -16.26 -2.06
CA SER A 117 -27.18 -17.12 -1.47
C SER A 117 -28.51 -16.36 -1.35
N LEU A 118 -29.63 -16.98 -1.75
CA LEU A 118 -30.95 -16.38 -1.67
C LEU A 118 -31.73 -17.02 -0.51
N ASN A 119 -31.57 -16.46 0.69
CA ASN A 119 -32.28 -16.88 1.91
C ASN A 119 -32.43 -15.69 2.88
N ALA A 120 -33.22 -15.86 3.94
CA ALA A 120 -33.64 -14.78 4.83
C ALA A 120 -32.50 -14.07 5.60
N THR A 121 -31.33 -14.70 5.72
CA THR A 121 -30.20 -14.17 6.50
C THR A 121 -28.97 -13.87 5.64
N SER A 122 -29.11 -13.91 4.31
CA SER A 122 -27.97 -13.71 3.41
C SER A 122 -27.47 -12.27 3.44
N THR A 123 -26.14 -12.13 3.48
CA THR A 123 -25.43 -10.85 3.30
C THR A 123 -24.61 -10.84 2.01
N ASP A 124 -24.82 -11.83 1.13
CA ASP A 124 -24.12 -11.93 -0.13
C ASP A 124 -24.64 -10.89 -1.12
N ALA A 125 -23.76 -10.30 -1.92
CA ALA A 125 -24.17 -9.52 -3.07
C ALA A 125 -24.86 -10.42 -4.11
N VAL A 126 -25.94 -9.93 -4.71
CA VAL A 126 -26.59 -10.59 -5.86
C VAL A 126 -25.96 -10.11 -7.16
N ASN A 127 -25.82 -11.01 -8.13
CA ASN A 127 -25.31 -10.67 -9.45
C ASN A 127 -26.43 -10.56 -10.50
N GLY A 128 -26.08 -10.10 -11.70
CA GLY A 128 -27.04 -9.88 -12.79
C GLY A 128 -27.81 -11.13 -13.23
N SER A 129 -27.20 -12.32 -13.15
CA SER A 129 -27.87 -13.57 -13.56
C SER A 129 -29.05 -13.92 -12.65
N GLN A 130 -28.95 -13.60 -11.36
CA GLN A 130 -30.02 -13.86 -10.38
C GLN A 130 -31.19 -12.92 -10.60
N LEU A 131 -30.91 -11.63 -10.80
CA LEU A 131 -31.96 -10.65 -11.12
C LEU A 131 -32.62 -10.97 -12.47
N TYR A 132 -31.84 -11.41 -13.45
CA TYR A 132 -32.36 -11.86 -14.74
C TYR A 132 -33.34 -13.03 -14.59
N ALA A 133 -33.00 -14.06 -13.81
CA ALA A 133 -33.91 -15.20 -13.57
C ALA A 133 -35.23 -14.75 -12.91
N THR A 134 -35.17 -13.85 -11.93
CA THR A 134 -36.37 -13.25 -11.33
C THR A 134 -37.22 -12.51 -12.38
N ASN A 135 -36.59 -11.71 -13.24
CA ASN A 135 -37.30 -10.96 -14.28
C ASN A 135 -37.99 -11.87 -15.31
N GLN A 136 -37.41 -13.04 -15.62
CA GLN A 136 -38.06 -14.04 -16.47
C GLN A 136 -39.35 -14.57 -15.83
N ASN A 137 -39.33 -14.86 -14.53
CA ASN A 137 -40.52 -15.29 -13.79
C ASN A 137 -41.60 -14.19 -13.75
N VAL A 138 -41.20 -12.92 -13.59
CA VAL A 138 -42.13 -11.77 -13.63
C VAL A 138 -42.76 -11.63 -15.02
N ALA A 139 -41.97 -11.74 -16.09
CA ALA A 139 -42.48 -11.68 -17.45
C ALA A 139 -43.50 -12.81 -17.72
N GLN A 140 -43.23 -14.03 -17.23
CA GLN A 140 -44.17 -15.14 -17.34
C GLN A 140 -45.48 -14.87 -16.59
N ASN A 141 -45.41 -14.31 -15.38
CA ASN A 141 -46.60 -13.93 -14.63
C ASN A 141 -47.44 -12.90 -15.39
N THR A 142 -46.81 -11.90 -16.00
CA THR A 142 -47.49 -10.91 -16.85
C THR A 142 -48.23 -11.55 -18.02
N ALA A 143 -47.59 -12.50 -18.71
CA ALA A 143 -48.22 -13.25 -19.80
C ALA A 143 -49.43 -14.08 -19.32
N ASN A 144 -49.30 -14.74 -18.16
CA ASN A 144 -50.38 -15.51 -17.55
C ASN A 144 -51.57 -14.60 -17.18
N ILE A 145 -51.32 -13.43 -16.60
CA ILE A 145 -52.35 -12.45 -16.26
C ILE A 145 -53.07 -11.94 -17.51
N SER A 146 -52.33 -11.62 -18.58
CA SER A 146 -52.95 -11.20 -19.83
C SER A 146 -53.88 -12.28 -20.38
N THR A 147 -53.47 -13.54 -20.30
CA THR A 147 -54.28 -14.68 -20.72
C THR A 147 -55.56 -14.78 -19.87
N LEU A 148 -55.45 -14.66 -18.55
CA LEU A 148 -56.60 -14.68 -17.65
C LEU A 148 -57.58 -13.53 -17.94
N ASN A 149 -57.08 -12.32 -18.23
CA ASN A 149 -57.92 -11.19 -18.61
C ASN A 149 -58.72 -11.46 -19.89
N THR A 150 -58.07 -12.04 -20.90
CA THR A 150 -58.77 -12.45 -22.14
C THR A 150 -59.86 -13.47 -21.83
N ILE A 151 -59.58 -14.47 -21.00
CA ILE A 151 -60.55 -15.50 -20.61
C ILE A 151 -61.75 -14.86 -19.88
N VAL A 152 -61.51 -14.01 -18.88
CA VAL A 152 -62.56 -13.33 -18.11
C VAL A 152 -63.41 -12.43 -19.02
N SER A 153 -62.79 -11.70 -19.94
CA SER A 153 -63.51 -10.86 -20.92
C SER A 153 -64.43 -11.70 -21.81
N ASN A 154 -63.95 -12.84 -22.31
CA ASN A 154 -64.75 -13.77 -23.12
C ASN A 154 -65.87 -14.46 -22.32
N GLN A 155 -65.71 -14.65 -21.01
CA GLN A 155 -66.78 -15.15 -20.15
C GLN A 155 -67.84 -14.07 -19.92
N GLY A 156 -67.42 -12.81 -19.70
CA GLY A 156 -68.33 -11.69 -19.56
C GLY A 156 -69.25 -11.51 -20.78
N THR A 157 -68.71 -11.63 -21.99
CA THR A 157 -69.51 -11.54 -23.22
C THR A 157 -70.53 -12.66 -23.36
N GLN A 158 -70.17 -13.90 -22.99
CA GLN A 158 -71.08 -15.06 -23.04
C GLN A 158 -72.23 -14.97 -22.03
N ILE A 159 -72.03 -14.34 -20.87
CA ILE A 159 -73.08 -14.17 -19.86
C ILE A 159 -74.10 -13.10 -20.27
N THR A 160 -73.65 -12.10 -21.02
CA THR A 160 -74.50 -10.98 -21.46
C THR A 160 -75.30 -11.25 -22.74
N ALA A 161 -75.02 -12.36 -23.43
CA ALA A 161 -75.70 -12.78 -24.66
C ALA A 161 -76.84 -13.77 -24.37
#